data_AF-A0A936H839-F1
#
_entry.id   AF-A0A936H839-F1
#
_cell.length_a   1.000
_cell.length_b   1.000
_cell.length_c   1.000
_cell.angle_alpha   90.00
_cell.angle_beta   90.00
_cell.angle_gamma   90.00
#
_symmetry.space_group_name_H-M   'P 1'
#
loop_
_entity.id
_entity.type
_entity.pdbx_description
1 polymer ?
#
loop_
_entity_poly.entity_id
_entity_poly.type
_entity_poly.pdbx_seq_one_letter_code
_entity_poly.pdbx_strand_id
1 'polypeptide(L)'
;MFVEHINMIDVVLEGLKLVITFALIIILSKSAKRFPQLSGGAWRMVIFGFVLMFFGFLFDFSDEIINYASNPILEDAEGFIEEISLIGGLILVTLGFKSWFSFIGRILGLKG
;
A
#
# COMPACT_ATOMS: atom_id res chain seq x y z
N MET A 1 4.62 -25.96 0.97
CA MET A 1 3.68 -26.73 0.12
C MET A 1 2.89 -25.73 -0.69
N PHE A 2 2.56 -26.03 -1.95
CA PHE A 2 1.71 -25.15 -2.76
C PHE A 2 0.23 -25.49 -2.52
N VAL A 3 -0.66 -24.53 -2.77
CA VAL A 3 -2.11 -24.72 -2.66
C VAL A 3 -2.60 -25.73 -3.71
N GLU A 4 -3.48 -26.67 -3.33
CA GLU A 4 -3.99 -27.72 -4.23
C GLU A 4 -5.11 -27.23 -5.16
N HIS A 5 -5.84 -26.19 -4.74
CA HIS A 5 -6.89 -25.53 -5.52
C HIS A 5 -6.70 -24.02 -5.51
N ILE A 6 -6.28 -23.48 -6.65
CA ILE A 6 -6.09 -22.04 -6.85
C ILE A 6 -7.41 -21.44 -7.35
N ASN A 7 -7.92 -20.41 -6.67
CA ASN A 7 -9.04 -19.65 -7.19
C ASN A 7 -8.53 -18.65 -8.23
N MET A 8 -8.71 -18.99 -9.51
CA MET A 8 -8.24 -18.15 -10.61
C MET A 8 -8.81 -16.73 -10.60
N ILE A 9 -10.00 -16.51 -10.01
CA ILE A 9 -10.59 -15.17 -9.89
C ILE A 9 -9.82 -14.35 -8.86
N ASP A 10 -9.52 -14.93 -7.70
CA ASP A 10 -8.85 -14.25 -6.59
C ASP A 10 -7.42 -13.87 -6.99
N VAL A 11 -6.67 -14.81 -7.56
CA VAL A 11 -5.34 -14.57 -8.17
C VAL A 11 -5.37 -13.39 -9.16
N VAL A 12 -6.37 -13.33 -10.04
CA VAL A 12 -6.46 -12.24 -11.03
C VAL A 12 -6.79 -10.91 -10.35
N LEU A 13 -7.72 -10.90 -9.40
CA LEU A 13 -8.14 -9.68 -8.71
C LEU A 13 -7.02 -9.13 -7.82
N GLU A 14 -6.35 -9.98 -7.06
CA GLU A 14 -5.24 -9.61 -6.18
C GLU A 14 -3.99 -9.24 -6.98
N GLY A 15 -3.68 -9.99 -8.04
CA GLY A 15 -2.65 -9.61 -8.98
C GLY A 15 -2.90 -8.22 -9.58
N LEU A 16 -4.15 -7.91 -9.92
CA LEU A 16 -4.54 -6.58 -10.40
C LEU A 16 -4.38 -5.50 -9.32
N LYS A 17 -4.80 -5.75 -8.07
CA LYS A 17 -4.57 -4.82 -6.93
C LYS A 17 -3.09 -4.51 -6.79
N LEU A 18 -2.23 -5.52 -6.87
CA LEU A 18 -0.78 -5.39 -6.73
C LEU A 18 -0.17 -4.55 -7.87
N VAL A 19 -0.57 -4.81 -9.12
CA VAL A 19 -0.15 -4.04 -10.29
C VAL A 19 -0.60 -2.57 -10.20
N ILE A 20 -1.86 -2.33 -9.83
CA ILE A 20 -2.40 -0.97 -9.68
C ILE A 20 -1.67 -0.21 -8.58
N THR A 21 -1.44 -0.86 -7.42
CA THR A 21 -0.73 -0.25 -6.29
C THR A 21 0.70 0.09 -6.68
N PHE A 22 1.40 -0.79 -7.38
CA PHE A 22 2.74 -0.54 -7.88
C PHE A 22 2.78 0.63 -8.88
N ALA A 23 1.82 0.66 -9.82
CA ALA A 23 1.69 1.76 -10.78
C ALA A 23 1.44 3.10 -10.06
N LEU A 24 0.60 3.12 -9.01
CA LEU A 24 0.37 4.29 -8.17
C LEU A 24 1.66 4.76 -7.48
N ILE A 25 2.44 3.86 -6.88
CA ILE A 25 3.73 4.21 -6.28
C ILE A 25 4.65 4.90 -7.29
N ILE A 26 4.75 4.37 -8.51
CA ILE A 26 5.55 4.96 -9.58
C ILE A 26 5.02 6.35 -9.96
N ILE A 27 3.71 6.49 -10.18
CA ILE A 27 3.08 7.75 -10.57
C ILE A 27 3.30 8.80 -9.49
N LEU A 28 3.04 8.48 -8.22
CA LEU A 28 3.22 9.39 -7.08
C LEU A 28 4.68 9.79 -6.91
N SER A 29 5.62 8.85 -7.10
CA SER A 29 7.06 9.11 -7.04
C SER A 29 7.53 10.02 -8.17
N LYS A 30 7.02 9.82 -9.39
CA LYS A 30 7.30 10.70 -10.54
C LYS A 30 6.72 12.10 -10.32
N SER A 31 5.49 12.18 -9.81
CA SER A 31 4.84 13.45 -9.48
C SER A 31 5.61 14.22 -8.41
N ALA A 32 6.15 13.53 -7.40
CA ALA A 32 7.00 14.14 -6.37
C ALA A 32 8.25 14.80 -6.97
N LYS A 33 8.90 14.13 -7.92
CA LYS A 33 10.08 14.66 -8.61
C LYS A 33 9.73 15.84 -9.52
N ARG A 34 8.56 15.80 -10.17
CA ARG A 34 8.10 16.84 -11.11
C ARG A 34 7.67 18.12 -10.39
N PHE A 35 7.07 18.00 -9.20
CA PHE A 35 6.53 19.13 -8.44
C PHE A 35 7.12 19.19 -7.01
N PRO A 36 8.44 19.42 -6.88
CA PRO A 36 9.12 19.36 -5.58
C PRO A 36 8.59 20.36 -4.55
N GLN A 37 8.07 21.50 -5.02
CA GLN A 37 7.46 22.54 -4.18
C GLN A 37 6.13 22.08 -3.54
N LEU A 38 5.44 21.12 -4.14
CA LEU A 38 4.15 20.59 -3.68
C LEU A 38 4.29 19.25 -2.94
N SER A 39 5.47 18.61 -3.01
CA SER A 39 5.67 17.21 -2.64
C SER A 39 6.54 17.03 -1.38
N GLY A 40 6.46 17.94 -0.42
CA GLY A 40 7.28 17.91 0.81
C GLY A 40 7.15 16.64 1.67
N GLY A 41 7.45 16.75 2.97
CA GLY A 41 7.44 15.58 3.89
C GLY A 41 6.13 14.77 3.88
N ALA A 42 4.98 15.44 3.69
CA ALA A 42 3.67 14.82 3.57
C ALA A 42 3.58 13.83 2.40
N TRP A 43 4.17 14.15 1.26
CA TRP A 43 4.10 13.29 0.07
C TRP A 43 4.96 12.04 0.19
N ARG A 44 6.07 12.13 0.95
CA ARG A 44 6.89 10.96 1.30
C ARG A 44 6.11 10.00 2.18
N MET A 45 5.29 10.49 3.12
CA MET A 45 4.41 9.64 3.92
C MET A 45 3.36 8.93 3.06
N VAL A 46 2.76 9.64 2.09
CA VAL A 46 1.81 9.03 1.15
C VAL A 46 2.47 7.90 0.35
N ILE A 47 3.64 8.17 -0.26
CA ILE A 47 4.36 7.15 -1.03
C ILE A 47 4.75 5.96 -0.13
N PHE A 48 5.28 6.23 1.06
CA PHE A 48 5.68 5.17 1.98
C PHE A 48 4.49 4.33 2.46
N GLY A 49 3.33 4.96 2.69
CA GLY A 49 2.10 4.24 3.01
C GLY A 49 1.62 3.34 1.88
N PHE A 50 1.71 3.78 0.62
CA PHE A 50 1.44 2.91 -0.54
C PHE A 50 2.46 1.79 -0.69
N VAL A 51 3.74 2.03 -0.38
CA VAL A 51 4.75 0.97 -0.34
C VAL A 51 4.43 -0.07 0.74
N LEU A 52 3.98 0.36 1.92
CA LEU A 52 3.53 -0.55 2.97
C LEU A 52 2.34 -1.40 2.49
N MET A 53 1.30 -0.76 1.95
CA MET A 53 0.13 -1.47 1.40
C MET A 53 0.50 -2.43 0.27
N PHE A 54 1.48 -2.08 -0.56
CA PHE A 54 1.99 -2.99 -1.60
C PHE A 54 2.57 -4.28 -1.01
N PHE A 55 3.30 -4.19 0.10
CA PHE A 55 3.77 -5.40 0.80
C PHE A 55 2.60 -6.19 1.39
N GLY A 56 1.60 -5.53 1.99
CA GLY A 56 0.38 -6.20 2.44
C GLY A 56 -0.29 -7.00 1.32
N PHE A 57 -0.53 -6.36 0.17
CA PHE A 57 -1.12 -7.03 -1.01
C PHE A 57 -0.20 -8.10 -1.63
N LEU A 58 1.11 -8.03 -1.41
CA LEU A 58 2.04 -9.05 -1.87
C LEU A 58 1.96 -10.31 -0.99
N PHE A 59 1.72 -10.15 0.31
CA PHE A 59 1.50 -11.26 1.23
C PHE A 59 0.12 -11.90 1.01
N ASP A 60 -0.93 -11.08 0.91
CA ASP A 60 -2.28 -11.47 0.44
C ASP A 60 -2.16 -12.31 -0.85
N PHE A 61 -1.63 -11.75 -1.94
CA PHE A 61 -1.44 -12.51 -3.19
C PHE A 61 -0.56 -13.77 -3.08
N SER A 62 0.34 -13.84 -2.09
CA SER A 62 1.22 -14.99 -1.95
C SER A 62 0.52 -16.19 -1.33
N ASP A 63 -0.55 -16.00 -0.57
CA ASP A 63 -1.31 -17.07 0.07
C ASP A 63 -2.11 -17.93 -0.94
N GLU A 64 -2.49 -17.33 -2.07
CA GLU A 64 -3.10 -18.00 -3.22
C GLU A 64 -2.17 -19.04 -3.86
N ILE A 65 -0.86 -18.91 -3.63
CA ILE A 65 0.17 -19.78 -4.19
C ILE A 65 0.77 -20.67 -3.10
N ILE A 66 1.05 -20.09 -1.92
CA ILE A 66 1.74 -20.73 -0.81
C ILE A 66 0.73 -21.13 0.26
N ASN A 67 0.68 -22.42 0.60
CA ASN A 67 -0.18 -22.88 1.69
C ASN A 67 0.47 -22.57 3.05
N TYR A 68 0.22 -21.38 3.58
CA TYR A 68 0.66 -20.95 4.91
C TYR A 68 0.01 -21.75 6.05
N ALA A 69 -1.24 -22.19 5.88
CA ALA A 69 -1.98 -23.02 6.84
C ALA A 69 -1.31 -24.39 7.13
N SER A 70 -0.36 -24.81 6.30
CA SER A 70 0.46 -26.00 6.58
C SER A 70 1.46 -25.80 7.75
N ASN A 71 1.69 -24.57 8.21
CA ASN A 71 2.58 -24.25 9.31
C ASN A 71 2.03 -23.07 10.14
N PRO A 72 1.57 -23.30 11.39
CA PRO A 72 0.96 -22.27 12.23
C PRO A 72 1.82 -21.02 12.44
N ILE A 73 3.15 -21.18 12.54
CA ILE A 73 4.06 -20.04 12.74
C ILE A 73 4.12 -19.16 11.49
N LEU A 74 4.07 -19.77 10.30
CA LEU A 74 4.09 -19.02 9.05
C LEU A 74 2.74 -18.36 8.79
N GLU A 75 1.63 -19.02 9.11
CA GLU A 75 0.27 -18.47 9.04
C GLU A 75 0.11 -17.24 9.96
N ASP A 76 0.49 -17.35 11.24
CA ASP A 76 0.42 -16.23 12.18
C ASP A 76 1.31 -15.04 11.74
N ALA A 77 2.51 -15.34 11.23
CA ALA A 77 3.45 -14.31 10.79
C ALA A 77 2.99 -13.60 9.52
N GLU A 78 2.45 -14.34 8.57
CA GLU A 78 1.90 -13.83 7.32
C GLU A 78 0.74 -12.88 7.59
N GLY A 79 -0.30 -13.33 8.30
CA GLY A 79 -1.46 -12.49 8.62
C GLY A 79 -1.09 -11.26 9.45
N PHE A 80 -0.13 -11.38 10.39
CA PHE A 80 0.37 -10.21 11.13
C PHE A 80 1.06 -9.19 10.20
N ILE A 81 1.92 -9.65 9.28
CA ILE A 81 2.63 -8.78 8.34
C ILE A 81 1.66 -8.14 7.36
N GLU A 82 0.69 -8.89 6.86
CA GLU A 82 -0.35 -8.39 5.96
C GLU A 82 -1.12 -7.26 6.65
N GLU A 83 -1.67 -7.52 7.84
CA GLU A 83 -2.55 -6.59 8.54
C GLU A 83 -1.81 -5.33 9.01
N ILE A 84 -0.59 -5.46 9.55
CA ILE A 84 0.22 -4.28 9.93
C ILE A 84 0.61 -3.45 8.70
N SER A 85 0.84 -4.09 7.55
CA SER A 85 1.20 -3.43 6.30
C SER A 85 0.02 -2.67 5.69
N LEU A 86 -1.18 -3.24 5.75
CA LEU A 86 -2.40 -2.60 5.27
C LEU A 86 -2.83 -1.45 6.19
N ILE A 87 -2.95 -1.70 7.50
CA ILE A 87 -3.37 -0.68 8.47
C ILE A 87 -2.33 0.42 8.58
N GLY A 88 -1.05 0.08 8.73
CA GLY A 88 0.03 1.06 8.83
C GLY A 88 0.12 1.90 7.56
N GLY A 89 -0.06 1.28 6.39
CA GLY A 89 -0.04 1.97 5.11
C GLY A 89 -1.20 2.93 4.95
N LEU A 90 -2.42 2.51 5.32
CA LEU A 90 -3.60 3.36 5.34
C LEU A 90 -3.45 4.56 6.27
N ILE A 91 -2.91 4.35 7.49
CA ILE A 91 -2.65 5.43 8.45
C ILE A 91 -1.67 6.44 7.84
N LEU A 92 -0.55 5.98 7.27
CA LEU A 92 0.45 6.85 6.67
C LEU A 92 -0.08 7.63 5.47
N VAL A 93 -0.87 6.99 4.61
CA VAL A 93 -1.53 7.66 3.47
C VAL A 93 -2.51 8.72 3.97
N THR A 94 -3.33 8.38 4.98
CA THR A 94 -4.31 9.30 5.56
C THR A 94 -3.64 10.53 6.19
N LEU A 95 -2.61 10.31 7.01
CA LEU A 95 -1.85 11.39 7.63
C LEU A 95 -1.10 12.23 6.59
N GLY A 96 -0.52 11.57 5.58
CA GLY A 96 0.16 12.20 4.45
C GLY A 96 -0.77 13.12 3.67
N PHE A 97 -1.94 12.62 3.27
CA PHE A 97 -2.95 13.44 2.59
C PHE A 97 -3.49 14.56 3.47
N LYS A 98 -3.81 14.32 4.74
CA LYS A 98 -4.26 15.36 5.67
C LYS A 98 -3.24 16.49 5.78
N SER A 99 -1.96 16.15 5.94
CA SER A 99 -0.87 17.13 6.00
C SER A 99 -0.72 17.89 4.68
N TRP A 100 -0.79 17.18 3.55
CA TRP A 100 -0.69 17.77 2.23
C TRP A 100 -1.86 18.72 1.91
N PHE A 101 -3.10 18.33 2.21
CA PHE A 101 -4.27 19.19 2.05
C PHE A 101 -4.19 20.44 2.93
N SER A 102 -3.72 20.31 4.18
CA SER A 102 -3.49 21.48 5.04
C SER A 102 -2.42 22.43 4.47
N PHE A 103 -1.37 21.89 3.85
CA PHE A 103 -0.34 22.68 3.18
C PHE A 103 -0.90 23.41 1.94
N ILE A 104 -1.65 22.72 1.08
CA ILE A 104 -2.27 23.31 -0.10
C ILE A 104 -3.34 24.35 0.30
N GLY A 105 -4.18 24.07 1.29
CA GLY A 105 -5.19 25.00 1.79
C GLY A 105 -4.56 26.31 2.27
N ARG A 106 -3.43 26.23 2.98
CA ARG A 106 -2.63 27.40 3.38
C ARG A 106 -2.12 28.20 2.19
N ILE A 107 -1.63 27.53 1.14
CA ILE A 107 -1.19 28.20 -0.10
C ILE A 107 -2.34 28.91 -0.81
N LEU A 108 -3.52 28.28 -0.85
CA LEU A 108 -4.70 28.80 -1.54
C LEU A 108 -5.50 29.83 -0.73
N GLY A 109 -5.07 30.16 0.49
CA GLY A 109 -5.81 31.06 1.38
C GLY A 109 -7.12 30.48 1.91
N LEU A 110 -7.36 29.18 1.70
CA LEU A 110 -8.49 28.44 2.23
C LEU A 110 -8.16 28.10 3.70
N LYS A 111 -8.46 29.02 4.60
CA LYS A 111 -8.36 28.78 6.04
C LYS A 111 -9.41 27.73 6.44
N GLY A 112 -8.94 26.55 6.81
CA GLY A 112 -9.61 25.61 7.70
C GLY A 112 -8.89 25.61 9.04
#